data_AF-A0A0G1WWG1-F1
#
_entry.id   AF-A0A0G1WWG1-F1
#
_cell.length_a   1.000
_cell.length_b   1.000
_cell.length_c   1.000
_cell.angle_alpha   90.00
_cell.angle_beta   90.00
_cell.angle_gamma   90.00
#
_symmetry.space_group_name_H-M   'P 1'
#
loop_
_entity.id
_entity.type
_entity.pdbx_description
1 polymer ?
#
loop_
_entity_poly.entity_id
_entity_poly.type
_entity_poly.pdbx_seq_one_letter_code
_entity_poly.pdbx_strand_id
1 'polypeptide(L)'
;MRRNGFTLTELLVIIGVLVILSAMALPAFQIFAKKSDVASGAQNIIAALRLAQNKALSSDNASPWGVYFDSSVVPNSYTIFKGANFAARDASFDTVNNLSKKTELYEVNFGGSPEVIFNRPRGDTAQAGTVKLKSTFNPAETKTITVNSMGLAVLGEDVAPSVLPQKDSRHVHFDYNQNVQSAATLQLIFPDYPDDNYNIDFQTYLNADKTEFFWEGTVPVGPIGNKTDQKLKIHTHSLTAIAAQFSVHRDRRYNDKVLKIHLSDDTSGSLIEYTADGQESRGTSIYLVAGEAGDPQRQ
;
A
#
# COMPACT_ATOMS: atom_id res chain seq x y z
N MET A 1 -57.54 32.47 44.25
CA MET A 1 -56.29 32.34 43.46
C MET A 1 -56.60 32.70 42.02
N ARG A 2 -56.09 33.83 41.50
CA ARG A 2 -56.28 34.21 40.09
C ARG A 2 -55.25 33.44 39.25
N ARG A 3 -55.72 32.63 38.31
CA ARG A 3 -54.86 32.01 37.30
C ARG A 3 -54.58 33.06 36.24
N ASN A 4 -53.35 33.54 36.18
CA ASN A 4 -52.90 34.42 35.12
C ASN A 4 -52.76 33.58 33.84
N GLY A 5 -53.60 33.86 32.84
CA GLY A 5 -53.50 33.25 31.50
C GLY A 5 -52.49 34.02 30.64
N PHE A 6 -51.85 33.30 29.71
CA PHE A 6 -50.94 33.90 28.72
C PHE A 6 -51.65 34.92 27.84
N THR A 7 -50.98 36.02 27.52
CA THR A 7 -51.51 37.04 26.60
C THR A 7 -51.31 36.61 25.14
N LEU A 8 -52.17 37.08 24.22
CA LEU A 8 -52.07 36.77 22.78
C LEU A 8 -50.71 37.19 22.21
N THR A 9 -50.18 38.32 22.66
CA THR A 9 -48.85 38.83 22.30
C THR A 9 -47.72 37.92 22.76
N GLU A 10 -47.86 37.30 23.93
CA GLU A 10 -46.87 36.39 24.50
C GLU A 10 -46.83 35.06 23.73
N LEU A 11 -48.00 34.58 23.28
CA LEU A 11 -48.08 33.43 22.37
C LEU A 11 -47.38 33.71 21.04
N LEU A 12 -47.56 34.90 20.46
CA LEU A 12 -46.93 35.28 19.20
C LEU A 12 -45.40 35.37 19.32
N VAL A 13 -44.90 35.89 20.43
CA VAL A 13 -43.45 35.94 20.71
C VAL A 13 -42.87 34.53 20.84
N ILE A 14 -43.55 33.62 21.57
CA ILE A 14 -43.10 32.23 21.73
C ILE A 14 -43.06 31.51 20.37
N ILE A 15 -44.10 31.67 19.53
CA ILE A 15 -44.11 31.08 18.19
C ILE A 15 -42.98 31.65 17.33
N GLY A 16 -42.74 32.96 17.38
CA GLY A 16 -41.63 33.60 16.66
C GLY A 16 -40.27 33.03 17.07
N VAL A 17 -40.03 32.87 18.37
CA VAL A 17 -38.80 32.25 18.89
C VAL A 17 -38.69 30.78 18.44
N LEU A 18 -39.77 30.00 18.48
CA LEU A 18 -39.77 28.61 18.02
C LEU A 18 -39.46 28.46 16.52
N VAL A 19 -39.95 29.38 15.69
CA VAL A 19 -39.64 29.40 14.25
C VAL A 19 -38.16 29.68 14.01
N ILE A 20 -37.60 30.66 14.71
CA ILE A 20 -36.16 30.99 14.60
C ILE A 20 -35.30 29.80 15.05
N LEU A 21 -35.63 29.20 16.19
CA LEU A 21 -34.91 28.03 16.71
C LEU A 21 -35.00 26.84 15.75
N SER A 22 -36.18 26.58 15.17
CA SER A 22 -36.39 25.48 14.22
C SER A 22 -35.61 25.68 12.91
N ALA A 23 -35.58 26.92 12.41
CA ALA A 23 -34.82 27.27 11.21
C ALA A 23 -33.30 27.03 11.39
N MET A 24 -32.78 27.23 12.60
CA MET A 24 -31.38 26.94 12.94
C MET A 24 -31.12 25.45 13.23
N ALA A 25 -32.09 24.76 13.81
CA ALA A 25 -31.95 23.35 14.20
C ALA A 25 -31.92 22.39 13.00
N LEU A 26 -32.69 22.66 11.94
CA LEU A 26 -32.75 21.79 10.75
C LEU A 26 -31.39 21.60 10.04
N PRO A 27 -30.62 22.65 9.70
CA PRO A 27 -29.31 22.46 9.07
C PRO A 27 -28.30 21.81 10.01
N ALA A 28 -28.33 22.14 11.32
CA ALA A 28 -27.48 21.49 12.31
C ALA A 28 -27.77 19.99 12.40
N PHE A 29 -29.04 19.57 12.42
CA PHE A 29 -29.43 18.17 12.45
C PHE A 29 -29.00 17.41 11.19
N GLN A 30 -29.03 18.04 10.01
CA GLN A 30 -28.54 17.43 8.78
C GLN A 30 -27.01 17.21 8.80
N ILE A 31 -26.24 18.07 9.47
CA ILE A 31 -24.80 17.90 9.65
C ILE A 31 -24.51 16.74 10.62
N PHE A 32 -25.26 16.65 11.72
CA PHE A 32 -25.09 15.56 12.70
C PHE A 32 -25.62 14.19 12.23
N ALA A 33 -26.64 14.16 11.37
CA ALA A 33 -27.21 12.92 10.82
C ALA A 33 -26.41 12.34 9.64
N LYS A 34 -25.46 13.08 9.07
CA LYS A 34 -24.58 12.60 7.99
C LYS A 34 -23.46 11.72 8.56
N LYS A 35 -23.80 10.49 8.95
CA LYS A 35 -22.82 9.41 8.79
C LYS A 35 -22.53 9.29 7.30
N SER A 36 -21.27 9.40 6.93
CA SER A 36 -20.84 9.17 5.56
C SER A 36 -21.32 7.79 5.08
N ASP A 37 -22.02 7.75 3.94
CA ASP A 37 -22.42 6.49 3.27
C ASP A 37 -21.17 5.66 2.92
N VAL A 38 -20.03 6.33 2.67
CA VAL A 38 -18.73 5.68 2.44
C VAL A 38 -18.19 5.05 3.72
N ALA A 39 -18.23 5.75 4.85
CA ALA A 39 -17.78 5.21 6.14
C ALA A 39 -18.63 4.02 6.60
N SER A 40 -19.95 4.11 6.43
CA SER A 40 -20.87 3.01 6.76
C SER A 40 -20.65 1.81 5.84
N GLY A 41 -20.47 2.04 4.53
CA GLY A 41 -20.11 0.99 3.58
C GLY A 41 -18.78 0.31 3.94
N ALA A 42 -17.78 1.09 4.36
CA ALA A 42 -16.49 0.55 4.75
C ALA A 42 -16.56 -0.34 6.00
N GLN A 43 -17.33 0.07 7.01
CA GLN A 43 -17.55 -0.73 8.22
C GLN A 43 -18.27 -2.05 7.90
N ASN A 44 -19.26 -2.02 7.00
CA ASN A 44 -19.98 -3.21 6.58
C ASN A 44 -19.07 -4.21 5.84
N ILE A 45 -18.17 -3.72 4.97
CA ILE A 45 -17.18 -4.57 4.30
C ILE A 45 -16.19 -5.18 5.31
N ILE A 46 -15.68 -4.39 6.26
CA ILE A 46 -14.79 -4.90 7.31
C ILE A 46 -15.50 -6.01 8.12
N ALA A 47 -16.77 -5.81 8.46
CA ALA A 47 -17.56 -6.82 9.16
C ALA A 47 -17.72 -8.10 8.33
N ALA A 48 -17.96 -7.98 7.02
CA ALA A 48 -18.07 -9.11 6.10
C ALA A 48 -16.74 -9.89 5.97
N LEU A 49 -15.62 -9.18 5.85
CA LEU A 49 -14.28 -9.78 5.81
C LEU A 49 -13.96 -10.54 7.11
N ARG A 50 -14.26 -9.93 8.27
CA ARG A 50 -14.11 -10.60 9.58
C ARG A 50 -15.01 -11.83 9.71
N LEU A 51 -16.24 -11.76 9.20
CA LEU A 51 -17.15 -12.89 9.21
C LEU A 51 -16.63 -14.05 8.35
N ALA A 52 -16.14 -13.76 7.13
CA ALA A 52 -15.54 -14.77 6.27
C ALA A 52 -14.27 -15.38 6.90
N GLN A 53 -13.40 -14.55 7.48
CA GLN A 53 -12.21 -15.01 8.20
C GLN A 53 -12.59 -15.92 9.39
N ASN A 54 -13.56 -15.52 10.20
CA ASN A 54 -14.04 -16.30 11.34
C ASN A 54 -14.62 -17.66 10.91
N LYS A 55 -15.34 -17.71 9.79
CA LYS A 55 -15.84 -18.96 9.20
C LYS A 55 -14.73 -19.88 8.72
N ALA A 56 -13.65 -19.33 8.15
CA ALA A 56 -12.47 -20.11 7.80
C ALA A 56 -11.71 -20.62 9.04
N LEU A 57 -11.56 -19.78 10.08
CA LEU A 57 -10.93 -20.15 11.36
C LEU A 57 -11.66 -21.29 12.06
N SER A 58 -12.98 -21.23 12.13
CA SER A 58 -13.81 -22.31 12.70
C SER A 58 -13.92 -23.54 11.80
N SER A 59 -13.29 -23.52 10.62
CA SER A 59 -13.45 -24.55 9.59
C SER A 59 -14.92 -24.84 9.27
N ASP A 60 -15.75 -23.80 9.27
CA ASP A 60 -17.17 -23.90 8.99
C ASP A 60 -17.40 -24.61 7.65
N ASN A 61 -18.20 -25.68 7.67
CA ASN A 61 -18.46 -26.54 6.52
C ASN A 61 -17.19 -27.14 5.85
N ALA A 62 -16.07 -27.27 6.58
CA ALA A 62 -14.81 -27.82 6.10
C ALA A 62 -14.30 -27.17 4.78
N SER A 63 -14.55 -25.88 4.59
CA SER A 63 -14.20 -25.13 3.38
C SER A 63 -13.44 -23.84 3.71
N PRO A 64 -12.55 -23.35 2.82
CA PRO A 64 -12.19 -21.94 2.82
C PRO A 64 -13.43 -21.07 2.54
N TRP A 65 -13.35 -19.82 3.00
CA TRP A 65 -14.37 -18.80 2.85
C TRP A 65 -13.72 -17.52 2.33
N GLY A 66 -14.47 -16.73 1.57
CA GLY A 66 -13.95 -15.51 0.97
C GLY A 66 -14.99 -14.42 0.82
N VAL A 67 -14.53 -13.27 0.36
CA VAL A 67 -15.37 -12.14 -0.03
C VAL A 67 -15.02 -11.74 -1.45
N TYR A 68 -16.01 -11.75 -2.33
CA TYR A 68 -15.90 -11.25 -3.70
C TYR A 68 -16.52 -9.86 -3.80
N PHE A 69 -15.88 -8.98 -4.55
CA PHE A 69 -16.30 -7.60 -4.75
C PHE A 69 -16.72 -7.41 -6.20
N ASP A 70 -17.98 -7.00 -6.41
CA ASP A 70 -18.50 -6.71 -7.74
C ASP A 70 -18.62 -5.20 -7.93
N SER A 71 -17.65 -4.64 -8.67
CA SER A 71 -17.66 -3.23 -9.09
C SER A 71 -18.40 -2.99 -10.41
N SER A 72 -18.90 -4.04 -11.08
CA SER A 72 -19.56 -3.95 -12.39
C SER A 72 -21.06 -3.69 -12.31
N VAL A 73 -21.67 -3.99 -11.15
CA VAL A 73 -23.11 -3.78 -10.88
C VAL A 73 -23.35 -2.44 -10.18
N VAL A 74 -24.55 -1.86 -10.37
CA VAL A 74 -24.96 -0.61 -9.70
C VAL A 74 -26.27 -0.83 -8.92
N PRO A 75 -26.29 -0.64 -7.59
CA PRO A 75 -25.13 -0.31 -6.75
C PRO A 75 -24.10 -1.45 -6.69
N ASN A 76 -22.82 -1.10 -6.53
CA ASN A 76 -21.74 -2.07 -6.35
C ASN A 76 -22.06 -2.99 -5.17
N SER A 77 -21.58 -4.23 -5.22
CA SER A 77 -21.93 -5.24 -4.22
C SER A 77 -20.69 -6.01 -3.74
N TYR A 78 -20.83 -6.70 -2.62
CA TYR A 78 -19.87 -7.68 -2.16
C TYR A 78 -20.59 -8.93 -1.66
N THR A 79 -20.01 -10.10 -1.90
CA THR A 79 -20.61 -11.39 -1.60
C THR A 79 -19.66 -12.19 -0.72
N ILE A 80 -20.14 -12.59 0.46
CA ILE A 80 -19.46 -13.59 1.28
C ILE A 80 -19.79 -14.95 0.69
N PHE A 81 -18.78 -15.77 0.42
CA PHE A 81 -18.97 -17.06 -0.21
C PHE A 81 -18.13 -18.17 0.42
N LYS A 82 -18.55 -19.41 0.17
CA LYS A 82 -17.86 -20.63 0.57
C LYS A 82 -17.25 -21.29 -0.67
N GLY A 83 -15.93 -21.47 -0.69
CA GLY A 83 -15.23 -22.14 -1.80
C GLY A 83 -13.78 -21.72 -1.96
N ALA A 84 -13.05 -22.42 -2.82
CA ALA A 84 -11.64 -22.15 -3.11
C ALA A 84 -11.41 -20.87 -3.93
N ASN A 85 -12.44 -20.40 -4.63
CA ASN A 85 -12.54 -19.10 -5.31
C ASN A 85 -14.02 -18.85 -5.65
N PHE A 86 -14.35 -17.64 -6.06
CA PHE A 86 -15.72 -17.22 -6.35
C PHE A 86 -16.28 -17.93 -7.58
N ALA A 87 -15.47 -18.23 -8.59
CA ALA A 87 -15.94 -18.91 -9.80
C ALA A 87 -16.38 -20.37 -9.52
N ALA A 88 -15.69 -21.06 -8.61
CA ALA A 88 -15.94 -22.45 -8.21
C ALA A 88 -16.64 -22.58 -6.85
N ARG A 89 -17.27 -21.51 -6.36
CA ARG A 89 -17.93 -21.49 -5.06
C ARG A 89 -19.23 -22.30 -5.03
N ASP A 90 -19.68 -22.62 -3.83
CA ASP A 90 -21.02 -23.15 -3.58
C ASP A 90 -22.00 -21.98 -3.38
N ALA A 91 -22.74 -21.65 -4.43
CA ALA A 91 -23.65 -20.50 -4.45
C ALA A 91 -24.80 -20.58 -3.43
N SER A 92 -25.08 -21.75 -2.85
CA SER A 92 -26.10 -21.89 -1.81
C SER A 92 -25.72 -21.20 -0.48
N PHE A 93 -24.43 -20.86 -0.32
CA PHE A 93 -23.89 -20.17 0.85
C PHE A 93 -23.59 -18.68 0.58
N ASP A 94 -23.91 -18.18 -0.61
CA ASP A 94 -23.67 -16.78 -0.97
C ASP A 94 -24.51 -15.85 -0.11
N THR A 95 -23.84 -14.89 0.52
CA THR A 95 -24.49 -13.76 1.19
C THR A 95 -24.16 -12.48 0.43
N VAL A 96 -25.05 -12.09 -0.47
CA VAL A 96 -24.90 -10.88 -1.31
C VAL A 96 -25.31 -9.65 -0.53
N ASN A 97 -24.44 -8.63 -0.51
CA ASN A 97 -24.68 -7.36 0.16
C ASN A 97 -24.46 -6.21 -0.81
N ASN A 98 -25.47 -5.35 -0.96
CA ASN A 98 -25.40 -4.19 -1.83
C ASN A 98 -24.89 -2.97 -1.05
N LEU A 99 -23.98 -2.21 -1.66
CA LEU A 99 -23.59 -0.90 -1.14
C LEU A 99 -24.70 0.14 -1.40
N SER A 100 -24.59 1.28 -0.73
CA SER A 100 -25.42 2.44 -1.05
C SER A 100 -25.12 2.91 -2.48
N LYS A 101 -26.13 3.38 -3.22
CA LYS A 101 -25.94 4.06 -4.53
C LYS A 101 -25.06 5.31 -4.44
N LYS A 102 -24.81 5.81 -3.22
CA LYS A 102 -23.92 6.95 -2.96
C LYS A 102 -22.45 6.55 -2.76
N THR A 103 -22.15 5.25 -2.81
CA THR A 103 -20.82 4.69 -2.58
C THR A 103 -20.42 3.81 -3.76
N GLU A 104 -19.20 3.99 -4.26
CA GLU A 104 -18.65 3.25 -5.40
C GLU A 104 -17.37 2.52 -4.97
N LEU A 105 -17.22 1.26 -5.39
CA LEU A 105 -15.93 0.56 -5.36
C LEU A 105 -15.13 1.01 -6.57
N TYR A 106 -14.09 1.82 -6.36
CA TYR A 106 -13.29 2.35 -7.48
C TYR A 106 -11.99 1.58 -7.70
N GLU A 107 -11.54 0.82 -6.70
CA GLU A 107 -10.35 -0.04 -6.80
C GLU A 107 -10.51 -1.24 -5.87
N VAL A 108 -10.31 -2.44 -6.41
CA VAL A 108 -10.22 -3.69 -5.64
C VAL A 108 -9.02 -4.45 -6.16
N ASN A 109 -8.09 -4.78 -5.26
CA ASN A 109 -6.88 -5.49 -5.65
C ASN A 109 -6.44 -6.41 -4.52
N PHE A 110 -6.58 -7.71 -4.73
CA PHE A 110 -6.06 -8.77 -3.87
C PHE A 110 -5.18 -9.71 -4.69
N GLY A 111 -4.02 -9.21 -5.14
CA GLY A 111 -3.12 -9.93 -6.04
C GLY A 111 -3.68 -10.04 -7.47
N GLY A 112 -4.34 -8.98 -7.95
CA GLY A 112 -4.98 -8.93 -9.27
C GLY A 112 -6.37 -9.57 -9.34
N SER A 113 -6.89 -10.07 -8.22
CA SER A 113 -8.24 -10.63 -8.13
C SER A 113 -9.22 -9.68 -7.41
N PRO A 114 -10.50 -9.63 -7.81
CA PRO A 114 -11.57 -8.93 -7.08
C PRO A 114 -12.09 -9.73 -5.88
N GLU A 115 -11.33 -10.70 -5.37
CA GLU A 115 -11.72 -11.55 -4.26
C GLU A 115 -10.57 -11.76 -3.28
N VAL A 116 -10.92 -12.00 -2.02
CA VAL A 116 -9.99 -12.46 -1.00
C VAL A 116 -10.51 -13.76 -0.39
N ILE A 117 -9.63 -14.76 -0.32
CA ILE A 117 -9.93 -16.07 0.25
C ILE A 117 -9.13 -16.26 1.53
N PHE A 118 -9.80 -16.70 2.59
CA PHE A 118 -9.18 -17.04 3.87
C PHE A 118 -9.03 -18.56 3.98
N ASN A 119 -7.81 -19.03 4.23
CA ASN A 119 -7.54 -20.45 4.36
C ASN A 119 -8.03 -20.97 5.70
N ARG A 120 -8.58 -22.18 5.70
CA ARG A 120 -8.85 -22.91 6.94
C ARG A 120 -7.64 -23.75 7.38
N PRO A 121 -7.44 -23.97 8.69
CA PRO A 121 -8.13 -23.34 9.81
C PRO A 121 -7.43 -22.04 10.26
N ARG A 122 -6.47 -21.51 9.50
CA ARG A 122 -5.57 -20.44 9.98
C ARG A 122 -6.15 -19.04 9.85
N GLY A 123 -7.13 -18.83 8.98
CA GLY A 123 -7.69 -17.51 8.68
C GLY A 123 -6.70 -16.56 8.00
N ASP A 124 -5.56 -17.08 7.52
CA ASP A 124 -4.58 -16.35 6.74
C ASP A 124 -5.02 -16.27 5.27
N THR A 125 -4.39 -15.37 4.51
CA THR A 125 -4.65 -15.23 3.08
C THR A 125 -3.34 -15.01 2.32
N ALA A 126 -3.22 -15.66 1.16
CA ALA A 126 -2.16 -15.37 0.21
C ALA A 126 -2.47 -14.13 -0.66
N GLN A 127 -3.71 -13.64 -0.61
CA GLN A 127 -4.21 -12.54 -1.42
C GLN A 127 -4.36 -11.28 -0.55
N ALA A 128 -3.27 -10.86 0.10
CA ALA A 128 -3.26 -9.59 0.80
C ALA A 128 -3.48 -8.42 -0.18
N GLY A 129 -4.17 -7.37 0.25
CA GLY A 129 -4.58 -6.33 -0.68
C GLY A 129 -5.54 -5.31 -0.12
N THR A 130 -6.21 -4.57 -1.01
CA THR A 130 -7.06 -3.44 -0.65
C THR A 130 -8.37 -3.40 -1.41
N VAL A 131 -9.37 -2.80 -0.76
CA VAL A 131 -10.65 -2.39 -1.35
C VAL A 131 -10.82 -0.91 -1.05
N LYS A 132 -11.06 -0.10 -2.08
CA LYS A 132 -11.22 1.34 -1.94
C LYS A 132 -12.61 1.78 -2.37
N LEU A 133 -13.23 2.58 -1.50
CA LEU A 133 -14.54 3.17 -1.69
C LEU A 133 -14.41 4.67 -1.89
N LYS A 134 -15.27 5.26 -2.71
CA LYS A 134 -15.44 6.71 -2.82
C LYS A 134 -16.91 7.10 -2.81
N SER A 135 -17.20 8.33 -2.42
CA SER A 135 -18.54 8.91 -2.54
C SER A 135 -18.82 9.28 -3.99
N THR A 136 -20.00 8.95 -4.51
CA THR A 136 -20.44 9.41 -5.84
C THR A 136 -20.85 10.89 -5.84
N PHE A 137 -21.08 11.47 -4.66
CA PHE A 137 -21.42 12.88 -4.49
C PHE A 137 -20.19 13.76 -4.25
N ASN A 138 -19.20 13.27 -3.51
CA ASN A 138 -17.93 13.96 -3.27
C ASN A 138 -16.75 12.98 -3.48
N PRO A 139 -16.20 12.86 -4.69
CA PRO A 139 -15.15 11.88 -4.99
C PRO A 139 -13.86 12.01 -4.16
N ALA A 140 -13.65 13.15 -3.48
CA ALA A 140 -12.55 13.33 -2.53
C ALA A 140 -12.78 12.63 -1.18
N GLU A 141 -14.03 12.27 -0.87
CA GLU A 141 -14.37 11.44 0.28
C GLU A 141 -14.16 9.97 -0.08
N THR A 142 -13.00 9.45 0.31
CA THR A 142 -12.62 8.05 0.10
C THR A 142 -12.57 7.28 1.42
N LYS A 143 -12.53 5.95 1.31
CA LYS A 143 -12.10 5.05 2.38
C LYS A 143 -11.33 3.89 1.77
N THR A 144 -10.22 3.52 2.40
CA THR A 144 -9.45 2.33 2.02
C THR A 144 -9.62 1.26 3.10
N ILE A 145 -9.81 0.02 2.69
CA ILE A 145 -9.80 -1.14 3.57
C ILE A 145 -8.63 -2.01 3.15
N THR A 146 -7.79 -2.39 4.10
CA THR A 146 -6.62 -3.22 3.85
C THR A 146 -6.79 -4.56 4.54
N VAL A 147 -6.46 -5.64 3.82
CA VAL A 147 -6.35 -7.00 4.37
C VAL A 147 -4.90 -7.45 4.26
N ASN A 148 -4.28 -7.78 5.40
CA ASN A 148 -2.91 -8.28 5.41
C ASN A 148 -2.84 -9.80 5.20
N SER A 149 -1.64 -10.37 5.11
CA SER A 149 -1.44 -11.82 4.92
C SER A 149 -1.95 -12.68 6.07
N MET A 150 -2.14 -12.10 7.27
CA MET A 150 -2.76 -12.78 8.42
C MET A 150 -4.30 -12.72 8.38
N GLY A 151 -4.88 -12.16 7.32
CA GLY A 151 -6.32 -12.02 7.14
C GLY A 151 -6.97 -10.89 7.96
N LEU A 152 -6.18 -10.06 8.63
CA LEU A 152 -6.72 -8.95 9.41
C LEU A 152 -7.19 -7.83 8.48
N ALA A 153 -8.48 -7.51 8.56
CA ALA A 153 -9.10 -6.39 7.86
C ALA A 153 -9.20 -5.13 8.75
N VAL A 154 -8.63 -4.02 8.28
CA VAL A 154 -8.63 -2.72 8.95
C VAL A 154 -9.01 -1.59 8.00
N LEU A 155 -9.59 -0.52 8.54
CA LEU A 155 -9.77 0.72 7.80
C LEU A 155 -8.38 1.35 7.65
N GLY A 156 -7.90 1.48 6.43
CA GLY A 156 -6.78 2.35 6.11
C GLY A 156 -7.25 3.81 6.20
N GLU A 157 -6.39 4.68 6.74
CA GLU A 157 -6.60 6.12 6.59
C GLU A 157 -6.58 6.48 5.10
N ASP A 158 -7.24 7.59 4.71
CA ASP A 158 -7.13 8.12 3.35
C ASP A 158 -5.71 8.65 3.16
N VAL A 159 -4.81 7.75 2.83
CA VAL A 159 -3.49 8.11 2.36
C VAL A 159 -3.64 8.37 0.88
N ALA A 160 -3.49 9.63 0.47
CA ALA A 160 -3.01 9.95 -0.88
C ALA A 160 -1.89 8.96 -1.23
N PRO A 161 -1.77 8.46 -2.46
CA PRO A 161 -1.00 7.25 -2.76
C PRO A 161 0.43 7.36 -2.22
N SER A 162 0.65 6.78 -1.02
CA SER A 162 1.90 6.62 -0.28
C SER A 162 1.57 6.38 1.21
N VAL A 163 1.08 5.20 1.60
CA VAL A 163 1.63 4.40 2.71
C VAL A 163 1.07 2.96 2.56
N LEU A 164 1.65 2.18 1.64
CA LEU A 164 2.15 0.85 2.06
C LEU A 164 3.00 1.10 3.31
N PRO A 165 3.09 0.22 4.33
CA PRO A 165 4.09 0.42 5.39
C PRO A 165 5.35 0.88 4.68
N GLN A 166 5.76 2.14 4.92
CA GLN A 166 6.84 2.71 4.16
C GLN A 166 8.01 1.90 4.65
N LYS A 167 8.31 0.84 3.91
CA LYS A 167 9.55 0.13 4.03
C LYS A 167 10.58 1.23 4.04
N ASP A 168 11.48 1.13 4.99
CA ASP A 168 12.57 2.06 5.03
C ASP A 168 13.38 1.88 3.73
N SER A 169 12.99 2.57 2.65
CA SER A 169 13.70 2.58 1.37
C SER A 169 15.11 3.16 1.53
N ARG A 170 15.45 3.68 2.72
CA ARG A 170 16.81 4.10 3.07
C ARG A 170 17.73 2.94 3.41
N HIS A 171 17.25 1.69 3.42
CA HIS A 171 18.07 0.50 3.56
C HIS A 171 17.44 -0.71 2.84
N VAL A 172 18.07 -1.15 1.75
CA VAL A 172 17.56 -2.27 0.94
C VAL A 172 18.64 -3.34 0.81
N HIS A 173 18.28 -4.60 1.07
CA HIS A 173 19.14 -5.76 0.85
C HIS A 173 18.70 -6.55 -0.39
N PHE A 174 19.69 -7.08 -1.12
CA PHE A 174 19.49 -8.00 -2.23
C PHE A 174 20.62 -9.02 -2.34
N ASP A 175 20.26 -10.25 -2.67
CA ASP A 175 21.19 -11.37 -2.80
C ASP A 175 21.56 -11.57 -4.27
N TYR A 176 22.86 -11.62 -4.52
CA TYR A 176 23.47 -11.76 -5.82
C TYR A 176 24.26 -13.07 -5.85
N ASN A 177 23.75 -14.06 -6.59
CA ASN A 177 24.24 -15.43 -6.59
C ASN A 177 25.43 -15.64 -7.55
N GLN A 178 26.42 -14.76 -7.45
CA GLN A 178 27.68 -14.85 -8.18
C GLN A 178 28.83 -14.28 -7.35
N ASN A 179 30.05 -14.68 -7.71
CA ASN A 179 31.27 -14.12 -7.15
C ASN A 179 31.48 -12.68 -7.64
N VAL A 180 31.65 -11.73 -6.70
CA VAL A 180 31.99 -10.32 -7.00
C VAL A 180 33.34 -9.88 -6.40
N GLN A 181 34.13 -10.81 -5.84
CA GLN A 181 35.45 -10.52 -5.27
C GLN A 181 36.47 -10.04 -6.33
N SER A 182 36.19 -10.31 -7.60
CA SER A 182 36.95 -9.84 -8.76
C SER A 182 36.18 -8.83 -9.61
N ALA A 183 35.05 -8.30 -9.12
CA ALA A 183 34.28 -7.34 -9.90
C ALA A 183 35.11 -6.08 -10.19
N ALA A 184 34.99 -5.54 -11.41
CA ALA A 184 35.78 -4.42 -11.86
C ALA A 184 35.15 -3.08 -11.44
N THR A 185 33.90 -2.83 -11.82
CA THR A 185 33.27 -1.53 -11.60
C THR A 185 31.82 -1.70 -11.14
N LEU A 186 31.46 -0.96 -10.09
CA LEU A 186 30.07 -0.69 -9.75
C LEU A 186 29.65 0.64 -10.35
N GLN A 187 28.59 0.63 -11.13
CA GLN A 187 28.12 1.79 -11.87
C GLN A 187 26.85 2.33 -11.23
N LEU A 188 26.85 3.64 -10.99
CA LEU A 188 25.66 4.41 -10.69
C LEU A 188 25.18 5.04 -12.00
N ILE A 189 24.07 4.55 -12.52
CA ILE A 189 23.50 4.98 -13.78
C ILE A 189 22.29 5.84 -13.49
N PHE A 190 22.30 7.08 -13.97
CA PHE A 190 21.20 8.04 -13.89
C PHE A 190 20.58 8.20 -15.28
N PRO A 191 19.52 7.45 -15.63
CA PRO A 191 19.00 7.40 -17.00
C PRO A 191 18.55 8.77 -17.55
N ASP A 192 18.06 9.63 -16.68
CA ASP A 192 17.63 10.98 -17.03
C ASP A 192 18.81 11.95 -17.21
N TYR A 193 20.01 11.58 -16.73
CA TYR A 193 21.24 12.36 -16.79
C TYR A 193 22.45 11.47 -17.16
N PRO A 194 22.54 10.95 -18.40
CA PRO A 194 23.57 9.96 -18.77
C PRO A 194 25.02 10.45 -18.66
N ASP A 195 25.24 11.75 -18.81
CA ASP A 195 26.56 12.38 -18.63
C ASP A 195 27.02 12.40 -17.16
N ASP A 196 26.10 12.15 -16.23
CA ASP A 196 26.31 12.11 -14.79
C ASP A 196 26.33 10.67 -14.25
N ASN A 197 26.69 9.69 -15.07
CA ASN A 197 26.94 8.32 -14.61
C ASN A 197 28.29 8.23 -13.89
N TYR A 198 28.35 7.48 -12.80
CA TYR A 198 29.55 7.32 -11.99
C TYR A 198 30.02 5.87 -12.02
N ASN A 199 31.31 5.70 -12.29
CA ASN A 199 32.01 4.41 -12.21
C ASN A 199 32.82 4.36 -10.93
N ILE A 200 32.47 3.45 -10.04
CA ILE A 200 33.18 3.18 -8.80
C ILE A 200 34.06 1.96 -9.05
N ASP A 201 35.38 2.12 -8.95
CA ASP A 201 36.31 1.00 -9.00
C ASP A 201 36.06 0.09 -7.79
N PHE A 202 35.50 -1.09 -8.06
CA PHE A 202 35.02 -1.98 -7.02
C PHE A 202 36.17 -2.53 -6.18
N GLN A 203 37.35 -2.73 -6.80
CA GLN A 203 38.52 -3.29 -6.12
C GLN A 203 39.09 -2.34 -5.06
N THR A 204 38.97 -1.03 -5.28
CA THR A 204 39.43 -0.01 -4.31
C THR A 204 38.66 -0.07 -2.99
N TYR A 205 37.41 -0.57 -3.01
CA TYR A 205 36.51 -0.59 -1.86
C TYR A 205 36.28 -1.99 -1.27
N LEU A 206 37.05 -2.98 -1.72
CA LEU A 206 37.14 -4.28 -1.05
C LEU A 206 38.15 -4.22 0.10
N ASN A 207 37.81 -4.86 1.22
CA ASN A 207 38.79 -5.10 2.27
C ASN A 207 39.89 -6.07 1.80
N ALA A 208 41.00 -6.15 2.54
CA ALA A 208 42.17 -6.94 2.15
C ALA A 208 41.85 -8.43 1.92
N ASP A 209 40.92 -8.99 2.71
CA ASP A 209 40.50 -10.39 2.63
C ASP A 209 39.42 -10.65 1.56
N LYS A 210 38.94 -9.60 0.88
CA LYS A 210 37.86 -9.63 -0.12
C LYS A 210 36.55 -10.27 0.41
N THR A 211 36.24 -10.04 1.67
CA THR A 211 35.04 -10.54 2.36
C THR A 211 34.03 -9.43 2.66
N GLU A 212 34.37 -8.18 2.35
CA GLU A 212 33.50 -7.03 2.51
C GLU A 212 33.82 -5.99 1.44
N PHE A 213 32.78 -5.50 0.77
CA PHE A 213 32.80 -4.28 -0.03
C PHE A 213 32.11 -3.17 0.77
N PHE A 214 32.69 -1.96 0.79
CA PHE A 214 32.09 -0.78 1.43
C PHE A 214 32.42 0.50 0.65
N TRP A 215 31.39 1.16 0.14
CA TRP A 215 31.49 2.45 -0.52
C TRP A 215 30.47 3.43 0.05
N GLU A 216 30.88 4.67 0.30
CA GLU A 216 30.01 5.78 0.68
C GLU A 216 30.44 7.04 -0.08
N GLY A 217 29.49 7.75 -0.66
CA GLY A 217 29.80 8.90 -1.49
C GLY A 217 28.65 9.86 -1.73
N THR A 218 29.02 11.07 -2.16
CA THR A 218 28.11 12.10 -2.65
C THR A 218 28.43 12.37 -4.11
N VAL A 219 27.42 12.28 -4.98
CA VAL A 219 27.55 12.46 -6.42
C VAL A 219 26.59 13.55 -6.94
N PRO A 220 27.08 14.65 -7.53
CA PRO A 220 26.23 15.72 -8.04
C PRO A 220 25.59 15.36 -9.39
N VAL A 221 24.26 15.26 -9.42
CA VAL A 221 23.49 14.84 -10.60
C VAL A 221 22.42 15.86 -10.95
N GLY A 222 22.29 16.19 -12.23
CA GLY A 222 21.25 17.08 -12.70
C GLY A 222 21.65 17.94 -13.89
N PRO A 223 20.79 18.87 -14.33
CA PRO A 223 21.11 19.75 -15.44
C PRO A 223 22.35 20.60 -15.14
N ILE A 224 23.13 20.89 -16.18
CA ILE A 224 24.33 21.72 -16.09
C ILE A 224 23.98 23.05 -15.40
N GLY A 225 24.68 23.38 -14.32
CA GLY A 225 24.46 24.60 -13.53
C GLY A 225 23.42 24.50 -12.42
N ASN A 226 22.69 23.38 -12.29
CA ASN A 226 21.73 23.14 -11.21
C ASN A 226 21.72 21.66 -10.79
N LYS A 227 22.91 21.14 -10.49
CA LYS A 227 23.08 19.77 -9.99
C LYS A 227 22.69 19.68 -8.51
N THR A 228 22.13 18.55 -8.13
CA THR A 228 21.77 18.23 -6.74
C THR A 228 22.55 17.01 -6.28
N ASP A 229 23.09 17.08 -5.07
CA ASP A 229 23.89 16.01 -4.46
C ASP A 229 23.07 14.76 -4.13
N GLN A 230 23.37 13.64 -4.76
CA GLN A 230 22.87 12.32 -4.38
C GLN A 230 23.83 11.68 -3.37
N LYS A 231 23.34 11.21 -2.22
CA LYS A 231 24.15 10.62 -1.14
C LYS A 231 23.83 9.16 -0.93
N LEU A 232 24.81 8.29 -1.17
CA LEU A 232 24.61 6.85 -1.16
C LEU A 232 25.69 6.15 -0.35
N LYS A 233 25.28 5.05 0.29
CA LYS A 233 26.20 4.08 0.86
C LYS A 233 25.81 2.70 0.35
N ILE A 234 26.79 1.94 -0.14
CA ILE A 234 26.61 0.61 -0.70
C ILE A 234 27.66 -0.29 -0.06
N HIS A 235 27.23 -1.38 0.57
CA HIS A 235 28.14 -2.32 1.20
C HIS A 235 27.62 -3.75 1.11
N THR A 236 28.44 -4.74 1.41
CA THR A 236 28.01 -6.14 1.48
C THR A 236 27.90 -6.61 2.93
N HIS A 237 26.81 -7.28 3.29
CA HIS A 237 26.67 -7.99 4.57
C HIS A 237 27.37 -9.35 4.54
N SER A 238 27.43 -9.97 3.37
CA SER A 238 28.19 -11.19 3.13
C SER A 238 28.80 -11.10 1.74
N LEU A 239 30.07 -11.46 1.62
CA LEU A 239 30.75 -11.59 0.33
C LEU A 239 31.61 -12.85 0.36
N THR A 240 31.31 -13.76 -0.55
CA THR A 240 31.95 -15.06 -0.68
C THR A 240 32.38 -15.31 -2.13
N ALA A 241 33.10 -16.40 -2.36
CA ALA A 241 33.54 -16.79 -3.69
C ALA A 241 32.40 -17.28 -4.62
N ILE A 242 31.14 -17.32 -4.16
CA ILE A 242 29.99 -17.78 -4.95
C ILE A 242 28.76 -16.87 -4.85
N ALA A 243 28.70 -15.98 -3.86
CA ALA A 243 27.56 -15.11 -3.64
C ALA A 243 27.94 -13.85 -2.85
N ALA A 244 27.14 -12.80 -3.03
CA ALA A 244 27.19 -11.59 -2.22
C ALA A 244 25.79 -11.13 -1.81
N GLN A 245 25.65 -10.67 -0.57
CA GLN A 245 24.47 -9.96 -0.10
C GLN A 245 24.80 -8.48 -0.04
N PHE A 246 24.23 -7.70 -0.95
CA PHE A 246 24.40 -6.26 -1.01
C PHE A 246 23.38 -5.56 -0.12
N SER A 247 23.80 -4.39 0.37
CA SER A 247 22.98 -3.43 1.07
C SER A 247 23.19 -2.04 0.47
N VAL A 248 22.09 -1.34 0.23
CA VAL A 248 22.09 0.03 -0.28
C VAL A 248 21.33 0.92 0.68
N HIS A 249 21.97 2.03 1.07
CA HIS A 249 21.36 3.09 1.84
C HIS A 249 21.19 4.36 1.01
N ARG A 250 19.96 4.91 1.03
CA ARG A 250 19.57 6.06 0.22
C ARG A 250 18.46 6.88 0.91
N ASP A 251 18.76 8.07 1.41
CA ASP A 251 17.75 8.97 2.00
C ASP A 251 17.10 9.85 0.92
N ARG A 252 15.77 9.87 0.84
CA ARG A 252 14.99 10.69 -0.11
C ARG A 252 15.17 12.20 0.08
N ARG A 253 15.67 12.64 1.24
CA ARG A 253 16.00 14.06 1.48
C ARG A 253 17.15 14.56 0.60
N TYR A 254 18.04 13.66 0.21
CA TYR A 254 19.21 13.97 -0.62
C TYR A 254 19.12 13.30 -1.99
N ASN A 255 18.42 12.17 -2.09
CA ASN A 255 18.39 11.38 -3.30
C ASN A 255 17.03 11.47 -4.00
N ASP A 256 16.99 12.29 -5.05
CA ASP A 256 15.80 12.70 -5.78
C ASP A 256 15.89 12.41 -7.30
N LYS A 257 16.93 11.68 -7.75
CA LYS A 257 17.10 11.27 -9.16
C LYS A 257 16.85 9.78 -9.35
N VAL A 258 16.35 9.41 -10.55
CA VAL A 258 16.24 8.02 -10.98
C VAL A 258 17.63 7.39 -11.00
N LEU A 259 17.78 6.21 -10.40
CA LEU A 259 19.07 5.53 -10.28
C LEU A 259 18.92 4.05 -10.60
N LYS A 260 19.86 3.52 -11.38
CA LYS A 260 20.11 2.08 -11.53
C LYS A 260 21.51 1.78 -11.06
N ILE A 261 21.66 0.75 -10.23
CA ILE A 261 22.97 0.25 -9.81
C ILE A 261 23.28 -0.99 -10.64
N HIS A 262 24.50 -1.07 -11.16
CA HIS A 262 24.93 -2.15 -12.05
C HIS A 262 26.36 -2.57 -11.74
N LEU A 263 26.70 -3.84 -11.94
CA LEU A 263 28.08 -4.30 -11.96
C LEU A 263 28.51 -4.48 -13.41
N SER A 264 29.62 -3.87 -13.81
CA SER A 264 30.12 -3.91 -15.19
C SER A 264 30.34 -5.33 -15.74
N ASP A 265 30.59 -6.29 -14.86
CA ASP A 265 30.82 -7.69 -15.23
C ASP A 265 29.50 -8.45 -15.45
N ASP A 266 28.38 -7.89 -15.01
CA ASP A 266 27.05 -8.45 -15.16
C ASP A 266 26.32 -7.86 -16.36
N THR A 267 26.48 -8.47 -17.52
CA THR A 267 25.79 -8.03 -18.74
C THR A 267 24.27 -8.28 -18.74
N SER A 268 23.73 -8.96 -17.72
CA SER A 268 22.32 -9.39 -17.71
C SER A 268 21.35 -8.31 -17.25
N GLY A 269 21.80 -7.33 -16.45
CA GLY A 269 20.93 -6.24 -16.03
C GLY A 269 21.40 -5.47 -14.80
N SER A 270 20.51 -4.63 -14.28
CA SER A 270 20.69 -3.86 -13.05
C SER A 270 20.61 -4.76 -11.81
N LEU A 271 21.31 -4.38 -10.75
CA LEU A 271 21.20 -5.00 -9.43
C LEU A 271 19.95 -4.50 -8.68
N ILE A 272 19.67 -3.20 -8.78
CA ILE A 272 18.51 -2.54 -8.17
C ILE A 272 18.20 -1.26 -8.93
N GLU A 273 16.92 -0.86 -8.93
CA GLU A 273 16.47 0.38 -9.57
C GLU A 273 15.64 1.23 -8.60
N TYR A 274 15.77 2.56 -8.72
CA TYR A 274 15.05 3.54 -7.93
C TYR A 274 14.39 4.58 -8.82
N THR A 275 13.14 4.92 -8.53
CA THR A 275 12.48 6.10 -9.11
C THR A 275 12.98 7.39 -8.46
N ALA A 276 12.69 8.54 -9.08
CA ALA A 276 13.00 9.86 -8.52
C ALA A 276 12.37 10.07 -7.13
N ASP A 277 11.16 9.54 -6.92
CA ASP A 277 10.46 9.57 -5.61
C ASP A 277 11.05 8.60 -4.58
N GLY A 278 12.12 7.88 -4.95
CA GLY A 278 12.85 6.96 -4.09
C GLY A 278 12.12 5.66 -3.79
N GLN A 279 11.21 5.23 -4.68
CA GLN A 279 10.66 3.88 -4.66
C GLN A 279 11.67 2.94 -5.31
N GLU A 280 12.04 1.89 -4.59
CA GLU A 280 12.91 0.84 -5.10
C GLU A 280 12.13 -0.24 -5.87
N SER A 281 12.79 -0.88 -6.83
CA SER A 281 12.31 -2.07 -7.51
C SER A 281 13.46 -3.04 -7.74
N ARG A 282 13.12 -4.34 -7.84
CA ARG A 282 14.10 -5.39 -8.14
C ARG A 282 14.85 -5.07 -9.43
N GLY A 283 16.17 -5.24 -9.41
CA GLY A 283 16.99 -5.16 -10.60
C GLY A 283 16.64 -6.24 -11.63
N THR A 284 17.17 -6.07 -12.84
CA THR A 284 16.90 -6.96 -13.98
C THR A 284 17.93 -8.08 -14.14
N SER A 285 18.99 -8.08 -13.34
CA SER A 285 20.02 -9.12 -13.38
C SER A 285 19.46 -10.53 -13.14
N ILE A 286 19.91 -11.49 -13.94
CA ILE A 286 19.51 -12.90 -13.82
C ILE A 286 20.15 -13.60 -12.61
N TYR A 287 21.19 -12.99 -12.02
CA TYR A 287 21.89 -13.54 -10.87
C TYR A 287 21.27 -13.09 -9.54
N LEU A 288 20.28 -12.20 -9.58
CA LEU A 288 19.47 -11.87 -8.42
C LEU A 288 18.59 -13.05 -8.06
N VAL A 289 18.68 -13.50 -6.81
CA VAL A 289 17.88 -14.63 -6.32
C VAL A 289 16.38 -14.29 -6.39
N ALA A 290 15.58 -15.22 -6.90
CA ALA A 290 14.13 -15.07 -6.96
C ALA A 290 13.51 -15.52 -5.63
N GLY A 291 12.69 -14.67 -5.01
CA GLY A 291 12.03 -14.97 -3.75
C GLY A 291 12.78 -14.53 -2.49
N GLU A 292 14.05 -14.14 -2.58
CA GLU A 292 14.74 -13.39 -1.54
C GLU A 292 15.60 -12.28 -2.15
N ALA A 293 15.32 -11.07 -1.64
CA ALA A 293 16.12 -9.86 -1.68
C ALA A 293 16.22 -9.13 -3.07
N GLY A 294 15.43 -8.06 -3.19
CA GLY A 294 14.96 -7.38 -4.41
C GLY A 294 13.43 -7.22 -4.40
N ASP A 295 12.76 -8.14 -3.71
CA ASP A 295 11.46 -7.95 -3.05
C ASP A 295 11.75 -7.39 -1.62
N PRO A 296 11.02 -6.40 -1.09
CA PRO A 296 11.10 -5.97 0.30
C PRO A 296 11.27 -7.09 1.35
N GLN A 297 12.53 -7.36 1.71
CA GLN A 297 12.88 -8.26 2.80
C GLN A 297 12.34 -7.70 4.11
N ARG A 298 11.49 -8.51 4.75
CA ARG A 298 11.01 -8.35 6.11
C ARG A 298 12.18 -8.47 7.08
N GLN A 299 12.50 -7.38 7.78
CA GLN A 299 12.77 -7.39 9.22
C GLN A 299 12.08 -6.17 9.84
#